data_AF-A0A958XXA9-F1
#
_entry.id   AF-A0A958XXA9-F1
#
_cell.length_a   1.000
_cell.length_b   1.000
_cell.length_c   1.000
_cell.angle_alpha   90.00
_cell.angle_beta   90.00
_cell.angle_gamma   90.00
#
_symmetry.space_group_name_H-M   'P 1'
#
loop_
_entity.id
_entity.type
_entity.pdbx_description
1 polymer ?
#
loop_
_entity_poly.entity_id
_entity_poly.type
_entity_poly.pdbx_seq_one_letter_code
_entity_poly.pdbx_strand_id
1 'polypeptide(L)'
;QACLDHVFDRKTSSCLVNPRACHETELTYVPAKVKKKIGVVGAGPAGLGFATVAAERGHEVHLYEASSEIGGQFNMAKRIPGKEEFHETIRYFRKRIEKTGVHLHLNTRAEVALLASQGFDEVVVATGVAPRQVRIEGIEHPMVLSYIEVLKGIMPVGERVAIIGAGGIGFDVAEFLSQEGEST
;
A
#
# COMPACT_ATOMS: atom_id res chain seq x y z
N GLN A 1 -4.13 -15.72 -1.15
CA GLN A 1 -3.01 -15.06 -0.44
C GLN A 1 -2.89 -15.47 1.03
N ALA A 2 -3.87 -15.15 1.89
CA ALA A 2 -3.77 -15.44 3.33
C ALA A 2 -4.76 -16.51 3.82
N CYS A 3 -5.89 -16.69 3.13
CA CYS A 3 -6.90 -17.69 3.46
C CYS A 3 -6.54 -19.03 2.80
N LEU A 4 -6.98 -19.22 1.55
CA LEU A 4 -6.88 -20.49 0.84
C LEU A 4 -5.42 -20.92 0.62
N ASP A 5 -4.53 -20.02 0.22
CA ASP A 5 -3.10 -20.34 0.01
C ASP A 5 -2.45 -20.86 1.30
N HIS A 6 -2.75 -20.26 2.47
CA HIS A 6 -2.23 -20.76 3.74
C HIS A 6 -2.77 -22.16 4.05
N VAL A 7 -4.06 -22.42 3.80
CA VAL A 7 -4.65 -23.74 4.01
C VAL A 7 -3.98 -24.78 3.11
N PHE A 8 -3.73 -24.45 1.84
CA PHE A 8 -2.99 -25.33 0.92
C PHE A 8 -1.54 -25.57 1.38
N ASP A 9 -0.90 -24.57 1.98
CA ASP A 9 0.41 -24.68 2.61
C ASP A 9 0.38 -25.36 4.00
N ARG A 10 -0.79 -25.81 4.49
CA ARG A 10 -1.00 -26.37 5.84
C ARG A 10 -0.57 -25.41 6.97
N LYS A 11 -0.73 -24.11 6.76
CA LYS A 11 -0.58 -23.04 7.76
C LYS A 11 -1.96 -22.65 8.29
N THR A 12 -1.99 -22.00 9.46
CA THR A 12 -3.21 -21.35 9.95
C THR A 12 -3.67 -20.31 8.93
N SER A 13 -4.94 -20.40 8.52
CA SER A 13 -5.55 -19.41 7.65
C SER A 13 -5.53 -18.02 8.28
N SER A 14 -5.52 -16.98 7.46
CA SER A 14 -5.69 -15.60 7.89
C SER A 14 -6.42 -14.81 6.80
N CYS A 15 -6.45 -13.48 6.89
CA CYS A 15 -7.02 -12.62 5.88
C CYS A 15 -6.10 -11.42 5.60
N LEU A 16 -5.90 -11.11 4.33
CA LEU A 16 -5.03 -10.01 3.90
C LEU A 16 -5.49 -8.66 4.48
N VAL A 17 -6.80 -8.43 4.51
CA VAL A 17 -7.40 -7.17 4.99
C VAL A 17 -7.87 -7.24 6.45
N ASN A 18 -7.81 -8.42 7.08
CA ASN A 18 -8.13 -8.60 8.49
C ASN A 18 -7.11 -9.55 9.15
N PRO A 19 -5.98 -9.04 9.65
CA PRO A 19 -4.94 -9.87 10.26
C PRO A 19 -5.43 -10.63 11.51
N ARG A 20 -6.55 -10.22 12.12
CA ARG A 20 -7.14 -10.93 13.27
C ARG A 20 -7.89 -12.20 12.91
N ALA A 21 -8.21 -12.43 11.63
CA ALA A 21 -8.90 -13.64 11.22
C ALA A 21 -8.07 -14.87 11.62
N CYS A 22 -8.68 -15.76 12.40
CA CYS A 22 -8.05 -16.94 13.03
C CYS A 22 -6.92 -16.64 14.03
N HIS A 23 -6.78 -15.39 14.48
CA HIS A 23 -5.82 -14.93 15.49
C HIS A 23 -6.53 -14.04 16.54
N GLU A 24 -7.83 -14.21 16.72
CA GLU A 24 -8.69 -13.28 17.46
C GLU A 24 -8.33 -13.16 18.94
N THR A 25 -7.80 -14.26 19.52
CA THR A 25 -7.35 -14.37 20.91
C THR A 25 -5.92 -13.88 21.12
N GLU A 26 -5.10 -13.85 20.06
CA GLU A 26 -3.70 -13.41 20.10
C GLU A 26 -3.59 -11.91 19.81
N LEU A 27 -4.29 -11.44 18.78
CA LEU A 27 -4.30 -10.04 18.34
C LEU A 27 -5.46 -9.29 18.98
N THR A 28 -5.24 -8.85 20.23
CA THR A 28 -6.21 -8.08 21.01
C THR A 28 -5.89 -6.58 21.02
N TYR A 29 -6.83 -5.76 20.55
CA TYR A 29 -6.67 -4.31 20.44
C TYR A 29 -7.23 -3.59 21.68
N VAL A 30 -6.66 -3.88 22.84
CA VAL A 30 -7.04 -3.23 24.09
C VAL A 30 -6.62 -1.75 24.12
N PRO A 31 -7.38 -0.86 24.81
CA PRO A 31 -6.99 0.53 24.97
C PRO A 31 -5.56 0.69 25.53
N ALA A 32 -4.83 1.68 25.03
CA ALA A 32 -3.48 1.98 25.48
C ALA A 32 -3.50 2.50 26.92
N LYS A 33 -2.67 1.91 27.79
CA LYS A 33 -2.48 2.39 29.17
C LYS A 33 -1.85 3.77 29.23
N VAL A 34 -0.91 4.03 28.31
CA VAL A 34 -0.24 5.32 28.13
C VAL A 34 -0.46 5.74 26.69
N LYS A 35 -1.15 6.86 26.50
CA LYS A 35 -1.36 7.45 25.17
C LYS A 35 -0.07 8.13 24.72
N LYS A 36 0.18 8.07 23.42
CA LYS A 36 1.38 8.62 22.76
C LYS A 36 0.95 9.44 21.55
N LYS A 37 1.75 10.43 21.19
CA LYS A 37 1.70 11.13 19.91
C LYS A 37 2.62 10.44 18.91
N ILE A 38 2.06 9.87 17.85
CA ILE A 38 2.77 9.00 16.92
C ILE A 38 2.74 9.59 15.50
N GLY A 39 3.91 9.75 14.89
CA GLY A 39 4.06 10.11 13.48
C GLY A 39 4.16 8.85 12.62
N VAL A 40 3.35 8.74 11.57
CA VAL A 40 3.36 7.61 10.63
C VAL A 40 3.69 8.13 9.24
N VAL A 41 4.72 7.59 8.60
CA VAL A 41 5.19 8.05 7.29
C VAL A 41 4.81 7.06 6.20
N GLY A 42 3.87 7.44 5.34
CA GLY A 42 3.36 6.65 4.22
C GLY A 42 1.98 6.08 4.48
N ALA A 43 0.99 6.45 3.66
CA ALA A 43 -0.39 5.97 3.73
C ALA A 43 -0.64 4.79 2.77
N GLY A 44 0.35 3.90 2.62
CA GLY A 44 0.16 2.57 2.06
C GLY A 44 -0.53 1.61 3.05
N PRO A 45 -0.85 0.37 2.65
CA PRO A 45 -1.60 -0.57 3.49
C PRO A 45 -0.96 -0.80 4.88
N ALA A 46 0.37 -0.82 4.96
CA ALA A 46 1.08 -0.94 6.23
C ALA A 46 0.82 0.26 7.17
N GLY A 47 0.98 1.48 6.66
CA GLY A 47 0.75 2.70 7.45
C GLY A 47 -0.73 2.89 7.81
N LEU A 48 -1.65 2.56 6.89
CA LEU A 48 -3.09 2.60 7.13
C LEU A 48 -3.53 1.61 8.22
N GLY A 49 -3.03 0.37 8.15
CA GLY A 49 -3.28 -0.66 9.16
C GLY A 49 -2.78 -0.24 10.53
N PHE A 50 -1.54 0.23 10.63
CA PHE A 50 -0.98 0.71 11.89
C PHE A 50 -1.75 1.92 12.43
N ALA A 51 -1.91 2.97 11.61
CA ALA A 51 -2.46 4.24 12.06
C ALA A 51 -3.88 4.10 12.61
N THR A 52 -4.72 3.32 11.93
CA THR A 52 -6.13 3.15 12.33
C THR A 52 -6.28 2.28 13.58
N VAL A 53 -5.43 1.26 13.77
CA VAL A 53 -5.45 0.43 14.99
C VAL A 53 -4.84 1.20 16.18
N ALA A 54 -3.75 1.94 15.97
CA ALA A 54 -3.14 2.75 17.02
C ALA A 54 -4.10 3.85 17.51
N ALA A 55 -4.79 4.53 16.59
CA ALA A 55 -5.82 5.52 16.93
C ALA A 55 -7.03 4.89 17.63
N GLU A 56 -7.50 3.71 17.20
CA GLU A 56 -8.56 2.95 17.89
C GLU A 56 -8.18 2.58 19.33
N ARG A 57 -6.89 2.34 19.60
CA ARG A 57 -6.36 2.11 20.96
C ARG A 57 -6.21 3.41 21.77
N GLY A 58 -6.42 4.57 21.18
CA GLY A 58 -6.44 5.89 21.83
C GLY A 58 -5.18 6.73 21.70
N HIS A 59 -4.23 6.37 20.82
CA HIS A 59 -3.07 7.23 20.51
C HIS A 59 -3.46 8.42 19.63
N GLU A 60 -2.74 9.53 19.76
CA GLU A 60 -2.84 10.66 18.81
C GLU A 60 -1.95 10.34 17.61
N VAL A 61 -2.55 10.07 16.45
CA VAL A 61 -1.82 9.57 15.28
C VAL A 61 -1.84 10.60 14.15
N HIS A 62 -0.66 10.96 13.66
CA HIS A 62 -0.46 11.80 12.49
C HIS A 62 0.07 10.95 11.33
N LEU A 63 -0.75 10.76 10.30
CA LEU A 63 -0.40 9.98 9.12
C LEU A 63 -0.06 10.91 7.95
N TYR A 64 1.19 10.85 7.49
CA TYR A 64 1.70 11.66 6.39
C TYR A 64 1.77 10.86 5.09
N GLU A 65 1.32 11.45 3.99
CA GLU A 65 1.39 10.89 2.65
C GLU A 65 1.85 11.95 1.67
N ALA A 66 2.82 11.60 0.82
CA ALA A 66 3.37 12.50 -0.18
C ALA A 66 2.39 12.72 -1.34
N SER A 67 1.54 11.75 -1.68
CA SER A 67 0.51 11.89 -2.70
C SER A 67 -0.77 12.60 -2.21
N SER A 68 -1.62 12.95 -3.16
CA SER A 68 -2.95 13.55 -2.93
C SER A 68 -4.02 12.56 -2.47
N GLU A 69 -3.72 11.27 -2.42
CA GLU A 69 -4.62 10.22 -1.95
C GLU A 69 -3.86 9.16 -1.14
N ILE A 70 -4.58 8.45 -0.25
CA ILE A 70 -4.08 7.28 0.46
C ILE A 70 -4.07 6.04 -0.46
N GLY A 71 -3.41 4.97 -0.04
CA GLY A 71 -3.44 3.65 -0.68
C GLY A 71 -2.08 3.15 -1.12
N GLY A 72 -1.12 4.05 -1.35
CA GLY A 72 0.22 3.69 -1.82
C GLY A 72 0.16 2.82 -3.09
N GLN A 73 0.81 1.66 -3.07
CA GLN A 73 0.80 0.74 -4.22
C GLN A 73 -0.58 0.17 -4.56
N PHE A 74 -1.55 0.18 -3.64
CA PHE A 74 -2.91 -0.25 -3.97
C PHE A 74 -3.57 0.66 -5.02
N ASN A 75 -3.12 1.91 -5.16
CA ASN A 75 -3.58 2.79 -6.24
C ASN A 75 -3.12 2.35 -7.63
N MET A 76 -2.04 1.59 -7.73
CA MET A 76 -1.64 0.92 -8.97
C MET A 76 -2.34 -0.43 -9.10
N ALA A 77 -2.39 -1.23 -8.03
CA ALA A 77 -3.02 -2.55 -8.06
C ALA A 77 -4.51 -2.50 -8.45
N LYS A 78 -5.25 -1.49 -7.99
CA LYS A 78 -6.69 -1.31 -8.31
C LYS A 78 -6.97 -1.02 -9.79
N ARG A 79 -5.94 -0.69 -10.57
CA ARG A 79 -6.03 -0.41 -12.01
C ARG A 79 -5.87 -1.67 -12.86
N ILE A 80 -5.42 -2.77 -12.27
CA ILE A 80 -5.25 -4.03 -12.98
C ILE A 80 -6.63 -4.67 -13.17
N PRO A 81 -6.97 -5.10 -14.39
CA PRO A 81 -8.20 -5.86 -14.65
C PRO A 81 -8.35 -7.05 -13.70
N GLY A 82 -9.54 -7.23 -13.13
CA GLY A 82 -9.84 -8.27 -12.14
C GLY A 82 -9.34 -7.97 -10.72
N LYS A 83 -8.79 -6.77 -10.47
CA LYS A 83 -8.31 -6.31 -9.14
C LYS A 83 -8.99 -5.03 -8.66
N GLU A 84 -10.15 -4.72 -9.22
CA GLU A 84 -10.96 -3.53 -8.91
C GLU A 84 -11.33 -3.48 -7.42
N GLU A 85 -11.48 -4.65 -6.77
CA GLU A 85 -11.84 -4.77 -5.36
C GLU A 85 -10.85 -4.08 -4.40
N PHE A 86 -9.62 -3.75 -4.84
CA PHE A 86 -8.71 -2.92 -4.05
C PHE A 86 -9.25 -1.50 -3.81
N HIS A 87 -10.19 -1.01 -4.63
CA HIS A 87 -10.96 0.20 -4.34
C HIS A 87 -11.68 0.11 -2.99
N GLU A 88 -12.23 -1.05 -2.64
CA GLU A 88 -12.97 -1.26 -1.41
C GLU A 88 -12.07 -1.25 -0.17
N THR A 89 -10.85 -1.78 -0.30
CA THR A 89 -9.87 -1.69 0.80
C THR A 89 -9.47 -0.24 1.08
N ILE A 90 -9.26 0.55 0.03
CA ILE A 90 -8.95 1.98 0.16
C ILE A 90 -10.15 2.74 0.75
N ARG A 91 -11.37 2.44 0.29
CA ARG A 91 -12.61 3.03 0.83
C ARG A 91 -12.78 2.69 2.31
N TYR A 92 -12.54 1.43 2.70
CA TYR A 92 -12.56 0.99 4.09
C TYR A 92 -11.60 1.81 4.95
N PHE A 93 -10.35 1.95 4.55
CA PHE A 93 -9.36 2.69 5.33
C PHE A 93 -9.65 4.18 5.40
N ARG A 94 -10.18 4.78 4.32
CA ARG A 94 -10.68 6.16 4.36
C ARG A 94 -11.73 6.32 5.46
N LYS A 95 -12.70 5.40 5.54
CA LYS A 95 -13.72 5.45 6.59
C LYS A 95 -13.17 5.17 7.99
N ARG A 96 -12.17 4.29 8.11
CA ARG A 96 -11.51 4.02 9.39
C ARG A 96 -10.77 5.25 9.89
N ILE A 97 -10.01 5.95 9.05
CA ILE A 97 -9.33 7.21 9.39
C ILE A 97 -10.32 8.22 9.99
N GLU A 98 -11.46 8.44 9.32
CA GLU A 98 -12.52 9.34 9.82
C GLU A 98 -13.05 8.89 11.18
N LYS A 99 -13.35 7.58 11.34
CA LYS A 99 -13.94 7.04 12.57
C LYS A 99 -12.97 7.03 13.75
N THR A 100 -11.69 6.80 13.50
CA THR A 100 -10.66 6.70 14.55
C THR A 100 -10.02 8.05 14.86
N GLY A 101 -10.28 9.10 14.08
CA GLY A 101 -9.73 10.44 14.30
C GLY A 101 -8.24 10.58 13.95
N VAL A 102 -7.73 9.75 13.01
CA VAL A 102 -6.34 9.89 12.54
C VAL A 102 -6.17 11.24 11.84
N HIS A 103 -5.14 12.00 12.21
CA HIS A 103 -4.78 13.25 11.54
C HIS A 103 -4.07 12.93 10.23
N LEU A 104 -4.82 12.94 9.12
CA LEU A 104 -4.29 12.64 7.78
C LEU A 104 -3.73 13.91 7.12
N HIS A 105 -2.47 13.86 6.70
CA HIS A 105 -1.74 14.92 6.01
C HIS A 105 -1.35 14.45 4.61
N LEU A 106 -2.22 14.72 3.63
CA LEU A 106 -1.95 14.43 2.21
C LEU A 106 -1.05 15.53 1.60
N ASN A 107 -0.48 15.25 0.44
CA ASN A 107 0.46 16.15 -0.25
C ASN A 107 1.63 16.61 0.64
N THR A 108 1.99 15.81 1.64
CA THR A 108 2.97 16.17 2.67
C THR A 108 4.03 15.08 2.74
N ARG A 109 5.15 15.33 2.07
CA ARG A 109 6.35 14.49 2.18
C ARG A 109 7.00 14.74 3.54
N ALA A 110 6.97 13.72 4.40
CA ALA A 110 7.56 13.85 5.73
C ALA A 110 9.08 13.72 5.69
N GLU A 111 9.75 14.86 5.73
CA GLU A 111 11.21 14.96 5.89
C GLU A 111 11.61 14.85 7.36
N VAL A 112 12.87 14.49 7.63
CA VAL A 112 13.40 14.32 8.99
C VAL A 112 13.16 15.56 9.86
N ALA A 113 13.39 16.75 9.29
CA ALA A 113 13.21 18.02 10.00
C ALA A 113 11.75 18.25 10.42
N LEU A 114 10.78 17.90 9.56
CA LEU A 114 9.36 17.97 9.91
C LEU A 114 9.07 17.05 11.09
N LEU A 115 9.49 15.78 11.01
CA LEU A 115 9.19 14.80 12.05
C LEU A 115 9.80 15.19 13.40
N ALA A 116 11.04 15.69 13.39
CA ALA A 116 11.74 16.16 14.58
C ALA A 116 11.05 17.36 15.26
N SER A 117 10.38 18.23 14.49
CA SER A 117 9.76 19.44 15.02
C SER A 117 8.35 19.21 15.62
N GLN A 118 7.74 18.04 15.41
CA GLN A 118 6.35 17.78 15.81
C GLN A 118 6.19 17.23 17.22
N GLY A 119 7.30 16.87 17.89
CA GLY A 119 7.28 16.32 19.25
C GLY A 119 6.60 14.95 19.33
N PHE A 120 6.83 14.08 18.34
CA PHE A 120 6.34 12.70 18.38
C PHE A 120 7.09 11.88 19.43
N ASP A 121 6.36 11.08 20.20
CA ASP A 121 6.95 10.09 21.10
C ASP A 121 7.58 8.94 20.31
N GLU A 122 6.95 8.58 19.18
CA GLU A 122 7.39 7.53 18.28
C GLU A 122 7.13 7.90 16.81
N VAL A 123 7.99 7.40 15.93
CA VAL A 123 7.83 7.51 14.47
C VAL A 123 7.80 6.12 13.86
N VAL A 124 6.78 5.85 13.05
CA VAL A 124 6.62 4.62 12.28
C VAL A 124 6.88 4.90 10.81
N VAL A 125 7.87 4.20 10.25
CA VAL A 125 8.25 4.34 8.84
C VAL A 125 7.54 3.26 8.02
N ALA A 126 6.65 3.67 7.12
CA ALA A 126 5.85 2.83 6.25
C ALA A 126 5.90 3.32 4.79
N THR A 127 7.08 3.79 4.35
CA THR A 127 7.32 4.51 3.08
C THR A 127 7.23 3.65 1.81
N GLY A 128 6.94 2.35 1.93
CA GLY A 128 6.84 1.44 0.79
C GLY A 128 8.22 1.00 0.27
N VAL A 129 8.33 0.87 -1.05
CA VAL A 129 9.53 0.34 -1.73
C VAL A 129 9.89 1.19 -2.94
N ALA A 130 11.15 1.10 -3.37
CA ALA A 130 11.59 1.57 -4.67
C ALA A 130 11.72 0.38 -5.63
N PRO A 131 11.33 0.51 -6.92
CA PRO A 131 11.62 -0.50 -7.93
C PRO A 131 13.10 -0.85 -7.96
N ARG A 132 13.40 -2.14 -8.16
CA ARG A 132 14.77 -2.60 -8.33
C ARG A 132 15.34 -2.05 -9.64
N GLN A 133 16.53 -1.48 -9.58
CA GLN A 133 17.30 -1.16 -10.78
C GLN A 133 17.89 -2.43 -11.38
N VAL A 134 17.61 -2.66 -12.66
CA VAL A 134 18.09 -3.81 -13.41
C VAL A 134 19.38 -3.40 -14.13
N ARG A 135 20.44 -4.21 -14.01
CA ARG A 135 21.72 -3.96 -14.68
C ARG A 135 21.79 -4.79 -15.97
N ILE A 136 21.35 -4.20 -17.07
CA ILE A 136 21.44 -4.78 -18.42
C ILE A 136 22.00 -3.70 -19.35
N GLU A 137 22.79 -4.10 -20.33
CA GLU A 137 23.26 -3.19 -21.38
C GLU A 137 22.08 -2.55 -22.11
N GLY A 138 22.10 -1.21 -22.25
CA GLY A 138 21.00 -0.47 -22.88
C GLY A 138 19.79 -0.21 -21.96
N ILE A 139 19.90 -0.38 -20.64
CA ILE A 139 18.78 -0.12 -19.71
C ILE A 139 18.24 1.33 -19.76
N GLU A 140 19.07 2.29 -20.16
CA GLU A 140 18.68 3.70 -20.31
C GLU A 140 18.06 4.00 -21.69
N HIS A 141 17.87 2.99 -22.56
CA HIS A 141 17.27 3.20 -23.88
C HIS A 141 15.83 3.72 -23.71
N PRO A 142 15.35 4.71 -24.50
CA PRO A 142 14.00 5.29 -24.36
C PRO A 142 12.81 4.33 -24.50
N MET A 143 13.04 3.06 -24.88
CA MET A 143 12.00 2.03 -24.97
C MET A 143 11.83 1.27 -23.65
N VAL A 144 12.77 1.44 -22.71
CA VAL A 144 12.71 0.82 -21.40
C VAL A 144 11.79 1.67 -20.54
N LEU A 145 10.64 1.08 -20.19
CA LEU A 145 9.66 1.69 -19.30
C LEU A 145 9.59 0.89 -18.01
N SER A 146 9.49 1.59 -16.88
CA SER A 146 9.18 0.96 -15.60
C SER A 146 7.69 0.59 -15.54
N TYR A 147 7.36 -0.43 -14.73
CA TYR A 147 5.96 -0.78 -14.47
C TYR A 147 5.17 0.39 -13.86
N ILE A 148 5.85 1.31 -13.15
CA ILE A 148 5.21 2.50 -12.59
C ILE A 148 4.77 3.44 -13.70
N GLU A 149 5.62 3.71 -14.69
CA GLU A 149 5.29 4.59 -15.80
C GLU A 149 4.15 4.02 -16.65
N VAL A 150 4.19 2.71 -16.90
CA VAL A 150 3.13 1.98 -17.63
C VAL A 150 1.82 2.03 -16.85
N LEU A 151 1.80 1.52 -15.62
CA LEU A 151 0.57 1.43 -14.82
C LEU A 151 0.03 2.78 -14.38
N LYS A 152 0.84 3.86 -14.40
CA LYS A 152 0.33 5.21 -14.17
C LYS A 152 -0.17 5.88 -15.45
N GLY A 153 0.14 5.36 -16.62
CA GLY A 153 -0.19 5.97 -17.92
C GLY A 153 0.66 7.21 -18.21
N ILE A 154 1.89 7.26 -17.70
CA ILE A 154 2.81 8.39 -17.89
C ILE A 154 3.45 8.32 -19.28
N MET A 155 3.71 7.11 -19.78
CA MET A 155 4.39 6.88 -21.05
C MET A 155 3.53 6.02 -21.99
N PRO A 156 3.49 6.33 -23.31
CA PRO A 156 2.78 5.51 -24.27
C PRO A 156 3.47 4.15 -24.44
N VAL A 157 2.67 3.10 -24.60
CA VAL A 157 3.13 1.73 -24.85
C VAL A 157 2.72 1.33 -26.26
N GLY A 158 3.65 0.80 -27.05
CA GLY A 158 3.39 0.34 -28.41
C GLY A 158 2.76 -1.06 -28.46
N GLU A 159 2.43 -1.53 -29.66
CA GLU A 159 1.76 -2.83 -29.87
C GLU A 159 2.62 -4.05 -29.52
N ARG A 160 3.96 -3.93 -29.60
CA ARG A 160 4.90 -5.03 -29.32
C ARG A 160 5.67 -4.72 -28.06
N VAL A 161 5.44 -5.51 -27.02
CA VAL A 161 6.04 -5.33 -25.70
C VAL A 161 6.80 -6.59 -25.29
N ALA A 162 7.98 -6.39 -24.70
CA ALA A 162 8.71 -7.43 -23.99
C ALA A 162 8.76 -7.07 -22.50
N ILE A 163 8.32 -7.99 -21.63
CA ILE A 163 8.30 -7.78 -20.17
C ILE A 163 9.48 -8.52 -19.54
N ILE A 164 10.32 -7.78 -18.81
CA ILE A 164 11.45 -8.35 -18.06
C ILE A 164 11.04 -8.53 -16.59
N GLY A 165 10.73 -9.77 -16.23
CA GLY A 165 10.37 -10.20 -14.87
C GLY A 165 8.97 -10.83 -14.80
N ALA A 166 8.89 -12.06 -14.30
CA ALA A 166 7.66 -12.88 -14.28
C ALA A 166 7.02 -13.01 -12.88
N GLY A 167 7.36 -12.12 -11.95
CA GLY A 167 6.68 -12.07 -10.64
C GLY A 167 5.26 -11.51 -10.73
N GLY A 168 4.54 -11.43 -9.61
CA GLY A 168 3.14 -10.98 -9.59
C GLY A 168 2.90 -9.64 -10.31
N ILE A 169 3.80 -8.65 -10.15
CA ILE A 169 3.71 -7.37 -10.88
C ILE A 169 3.90 -7.55 -12.39
N GLY A 170 4.76 -8.46 -12.83
CA GLY A 170 4.99 -8.72 -14.24
C GLY A 170 3.74 -9.31 -14.93
N PHE A 171 3.07 -10.24 -14.24
CA PHE A 171 1.77 -10.76 -14.69
C PHE A 171 0.68 -9.68 -14.69
N ASP A 172 0.64 -8.83 -13.65
CA ASP A 172 -0.30 -7.71 -13.60
C ASP A 172 -0.10 -6.73 -14.76
N VAL A 173 1.15 -6.42 -15.11
CA VAL A 173 1.46 -5.57 -16.27
C VAL A 173 1.10 -6.26 -17.57
N ALA A 174 1.35 -7.56 -17.70
CA ALA A 174 0.94 -8.32 -18.88
C ALA A 174 -0.58 -8.25 -19.06
N GLU A 175 -1.35 -8.53 -18.00
CA GLU A 175 -2.81 -8.46 -17.99
C GLU A 175 -3.30 -7.05 -18.37
N PHE A 176 -2.75 -6.02 -17.73
CA PHE A 176 -3.10 -4.63 -18.01
C PHE A 176 -2.86 -4.24 -19.47
N LEU A 177 -1.81 -4.77 -20.10
CA LEU A 177 -1.46 -4.47 -21.49
C LEU A 177 -2.19 -5.34 -22.51
N SER A 178 -2.62 -6.55 -22.14
CA SER A 178 -3.32 -7.47 -23.02
C SER A 178 -4.85 -7.39 -22.92
N GLN A 179 -5.38 -6.64 -21.95
CA GLN A 179 -6.83 -6.50 -21.76
C GLN A 179 -7.49 -5.87 -22.99
N GLU A 180 -8.44 -6.59 -23.58
CA GLU A 180 -9.33 -6.09 -24.61
C GLU A 180 -10.71 -5.79 -24.02
N GLY A 181 -11.22 -4.57 -24.22
CA GLY A 181 -12.55 -4.18 -23.74
C GLY A 181 -12.66 -4.03 -22.22
N GLU A 182 -13.89 -4.06 -21.71
CA GLU A 182 -14.16 -3.97 -20.27
C GLU A 182 -13.78 -5.28 -19.57
N SER A 183 -13.18 -5.19 -18.38
CA SER A 183 -12.94 -6.36 -17.54
C SER A 183 -14.27 -6.99 -17.12
N THR A 184 -14.39 -8.30 -17.28
CA THR A 184 -15.57 -9.09 -16.90
C THR A 184 -15.44 -9.73 -15.54
#